data_AF-A0A1N7IAZ9-F1
#
_entry.id   AF-A0A1N7IAZ9-F1
#
_cell.length_a   1.000
_cell.length_b   1.000
_cell.length_c   1.000
_cell.angle_alpha   90.00
_cell.angle_beta   90.00
_cell.angle_gamma   90.00
#
_symmetry.space_group_name_H-M   'P 1'
#
loop_
_entity.id
_entity.type
_entity.pdbx_description
1 polymer ?
#
loop_
_entity_poly.entity_id
_entity_poly.type
_entity_poly.pdbx_seq_one_letter_code
_entity_poly.pdbx_strand_id
1 'polypeptide(L)'
;MKQIELDLNKRLLVVEYETEEMKTAIEFATSGATHKINNQKVKFICKGSELTEDIAKGFLHQSIHTKLFAHYVKGIPVNTYCYKSYLDSFISAIESKGYHWGENPIEKPIKDQTHCAKWQKKAFNQKFDKYKEAESRTFNPEKTLIFEII
;
A
#
# COMPACT_ATOMS: atom_id res chain seq x y z
N MET A 1 -10.87 -8.33 2.62
CA MET A 1 -9.85 -7.56 3.39
C MET A 1 -8.49 -7.74 2.73
N LYS A 2 -7.76 -6.65 2.44
CA LYS A 2 -6.39 -6.70 1.87
C LYS A 2 -5.37 -6.43 2.97
N GLN A 3 -4.28 -7.18 3.01
CA GLN A 3 -3.20 -6.92 3.97
C GLN A 3 -1.84 -7.30 3.40
N ILE A 4 -0.78 -6.62 3.85
CA ILE A 4 0.61 -6.87 3.47
C ILE A 4 1.52 -6.63 4.67
N GLU A 5 2.52 -7.50 4.83
CA GLU A 5 3.63 -7.29 5.74
C GLU A 5 4.82 -6.67 5.02
N LEU A 6 5.37 -5.59 5.58
CA LEU A 6 6.58 -4.93 5.11
C LEU A 6 7.70 -5.13 6.13
N ASP A 7 8.87 -5.58 5.68
CA ASP A 7 10.07 -5.69 6.50
C ASP A 7 11.00 -4.50 6.21
N LEU A 8 10.79 -3.40 6.94
CA LEU A 8 11.59 -2.17 6.82
C LEU A 8 12.54 -2.06 8.03
N ASN A 9 12.76 -0.87 8.57
CA ASN A 9 13.42 -0.75 9.89
C ASN A 9 12.55 -1.35 11.00
N LYS A 10 11.25 -1.42 10.75
CA LYS A 10 10.26 -2.08 11.57
C LYS A 10 9.49 -3.05 10.70
N ARG A 11 8.99 -4.12 11.31
CA ARG A 11 8.00 -4.99 10.67
C ARG A 11 6.66 -4.28 10.73
N LEU A 12 6.11 -3.94 9.57
CA LEU A 12 4.82 -3.27 9.49
C LEU A 12 3.76 -4.23 8.96
N LEU A 13 2.53 -4.09 9.46
CA LEU A 13 1.34 -4.68 8.88
C LEU A 13 0.46 -3.54 8.33
N VAL A 14 0.18 -3.58 7.03
CA VAL A 14 -0.70 -2.63 6.35
C VAL A 14 -2.01 -3.36 6.05
N VAL A 15 -3.14 -2.82 6.49
CA VAL A 15 -4.45 -3.49 6.37
C VAL A 15 -5.48 -2.53 5.81
N GLU A 16 -6.17 -2.93 4.73
CA GLU A 16 -7.36 -2.25 4.23
C GLU A 16 -8.63 -2.96 4.70
N TYR A 17 -9.48 -2.23 5.41
CA TYR A 17 -10.76 -2.73 5.89
C TYR A 17 -11.86 -2.53 4.83
N GLU A 18 -12.85 -3.43 4.84
CA GLU A 18 -13.98 -3.37 3.90
C GLU A 18 -15.22 -2.73 4.51
N THR A 19 -15.42 -2.87 5.82
CA THR A 19 -16.59 -2.33 6.55
C THR A 19 -16.18 -1.43 7.71
N GLU A 20 -17.06 -0.50 8.08
CA GLU A 20 -16.85 0.38 9.24
C GLU A 20 -16.90 -0.40 10.58
N GLU A 21 -17.55 -1.58 10.63
CA GLU A 21 -17.46 -2.43 11.83
C GLU A 21 -16.05 -3.01 11.98
N MET A 22 -15.40 -3.41 10.88
CA MET A 22 -14.00 -3.84 10.90
C MET A 22 -13.08 -2.69 11.34
N LYS A 23 -13.29 -1.49 10.79
CA LYS A 23 -12.56 -0.31 11.22
C LYS A 23 -12.74 -0.05 12.71
N THR A 24 -13.98 -0.07 13.21
CA THR A 24 -14.27 0.18 14.63
C THR A 24 -13.70 -0.92 15.52
N ALA A 25 -13.77 -2.18 15.11
CA ALA A 25 -13.14 -3.29 15.83
C ALA A 25 -11.62 -3.12 15.90
N ILE A 26 -11.00 -2.66 14.80
CA ILE A 26 -9.57 -2.38 14.76
C ILE A 26 -9.24 -1.14 15.60
N GLU A 27 -9.91 0.00 15.40
CA GLU A 27 -9.70 1.25 16.16
C GLU A 27 -9.91 1.03 17.68
N PHE A 28 -10.97 0.33 18.09
CA PHE A 28 -11.21 -0.04 19.48
C PHE A 28 -10.09 -0.94 20.03
N ALA A 29 -9.65 -1.92 19.24
CA ALA A 29 -8.47 -2.73 19.48
C ALA A 29 -7.15 -1.98 19.18
N THR A 30 -7.11 -0.66 19.22
CA THR A 30 -5.86 0.12 19.14
C THR A 30 -5.79 1.24 20.18
N SER A 31 -6.81 1.35 21.01
CA SER A 31 -6.87 2.25 22.17
C SER A 31 -5.94 1.74 23.30
N GLY A 32 -4.62 1.84 23.07
CA GLY A 32 -3.60 1.81 24.11
C GLY A 32 -3.00 0.47 24.50
N ALA A 33 -3.40 -0.68 23.91
CA ALA A 33 -2.79 -1.97 24.20
C ALA A 33 -2.08 -2.58 22.97
N THR A 34 -1.24 -3.59 23.21
CA THR A 34 -0.70 -4.45 22.15
C THR A 34 -1.77 -5.48 21.80
N HIS A 35 -2.16 -5.57 20.53
CA HIS A 35 -3.30 -6.40 20.11
C HIS A 35 -2.89 -7.53 19.18
N LYS A 36 -3.74 -8.54 19.01
CA LYS A 36 -3.48 -9.65 18.09
C LYS A 36 -4.30 -9.50 16.81
N ILE A 37 -3.65 -9.20 15.69
CA ILE A 37 -4.24 -9.38 14.35
C ILE A 37 -3.62 -10.65 13.77
N ASN A 38 -4.44 -11.63 13.36
CA ASN A 38 -3.96 -12.92 12.85
C ASN A 38 -2.88 -13.58 13.75
N ASN A 39 -3.10 -13.60 15.07
CA ASN A 39 -2.14 -14.04 16.10
C ASN A 39 -0.83 -13.25 16.25
N GLN A 40 -0.61 -12.19 15.46
CA GLN A 40 0.57 -11.33 15.59
C GLN A 40 0.28 -10.18 16.55
N LYS A 41 1.20 -9.94 17.49
CA LYS A 41 1.14 -8.75 18.35
C LYS A 41 1.43 -7.52 17.51
N VAL A 42 0.52 -6.56 17.51
CA VAL A 42 0.60 -5.35 16.73
C VAL A 42 0.33 -4.11 17.58
N LYS A 43 0.94 -3.00 17.18
CA LYS A 43 0.73 -1.67 17.73
C LYS A 43 0.35 -0.72 16.61
N PHE A 44 -0.75 0.01 16.79
CA PHE A 44 -1.20 1.00 15.82
C PHE A 44 -0.21 2.15 15.70
N ILE A 45 0.00 2.61 14.46
CA ILE A 45 0.82 3.77 14.15
C ILE A 45 -0.06 4.92 13.66
N CYS A 46 -0.72 4.74 12.52
CA CYS A 46 -1.53 5.77 11.88
C CYS A 46 -2.52 5.20 10.87
N LYS A 47 -3.45 6.04 10.41
CA LYS A 47 -4.25 5.75 9.20
C LYS A 47 -3.40 5.96 7.95
N GLY A 48 -3.78 5.31 6.85
CA GLY A 48 -3.15 5.49 5.55
C GLY A 48 -3.28 6.92 5.04
N SER A 49 -4.44 7.56 5.25
CA SER A 49 -4.67 8.97 4.90
C SER A 49 -3.93 9.97 5.81
N GLU A 50 -3.45 9.51 6.96
CA GLU A 50 -2.66 10.31 7.92
C GLU A 50 -1.15 10.05 7.77
N LEU A 51 -0.72 9.20 6.81
CA LEU A 51 0.67 8.88 6.61
C LEU A 51 1.44 10.09 6.07
N THR A 52 2.25 10.71 6.92
CA THR A 52 3.11 11.85 6.57
C THR A 52 4.55 11.41 6.30
N GLU A 53 5.35 12.31 5.70
CA GLU A 53 6.79 12.13 5.54
C GLU A 53 7.51 11.82 6.86
N ASP A 54 7.15 12.50 7.96
CA ASP A 54 7.77 12.29 9.27
C ASP A 54 7.44 10.92 9.86
N ILE A 55 6.21 10.44 9.66
CA ILE A 55 5.81 9.08 10.06
C ILE A 55 6.55 8.05 9.21
N ALA A 56 6.55 8.22 7.88
CA ALA A 56 7.23 7.32 6.94
C ALA A 56 8.75 7.24 7.20
N LYS A 57 9.37 8.37 7.56
CA LYS A 57 10.77 8.44 7.98
C LYS A 57 11.07 7.52 9.16
N GLY A 58 10.14 7.34 10.09
CA GLY A 58 10.27 6.41 11.20
C GLY A 58 10.40 4.94 10.79
N PHE A 59 10.02 4.58 9.57
CA PHE A 59 10.04 3.20 9.06
C PHE A 59 11.28 2.89 8.22
N LEU A 60 11.96 3.91 7.72
CA LEU A 60 12.85 3.81 6.58
C LEU A 60 14.30 4.20 6.95
N HIS A 61 15.29 3.50 6.39
CA HIS A 61 16.70 3.77 6.68
C HIS A 61 17.28 4.74 5.68
N GLN A 62 17.68 5.93 6.11
CA GLN A 62 18.39 6.86 5.24
C GLN A 62 19.83 6.40 5.04
N SER A 63 20.19 5.95 3.83
CA SER A 63 21.58 5.79 3.42
C SER A 63 21.90 6.77 2.29
N ILE A 64 22.93 7.59 2.48
CA ILE A 64 23.36 8.58 1.50
C ILE A 64 24.20 7.87 0.43
N HIS A 65 23.78 7.96 -0.83
CA HIS A 65 24.64 7.59 -1.96
C HIS A 65 25.09 8.85 -2.69
N THR A 66 26.41 9.04 -2.75
CA THR A 66 27.11 10.06 -3.56
C THR A 66 26.38 11.41 -3.67
N LYS A 67 26.29 12.18 -2.58
CA LYS A 67 25.96 13.63 -2.54
C LYS A 67 24.66 14.11 -3.23
N LEU A 68 23.85 13.25 -3.83
CA LEU A 68 22.65 13.65 -4.61
C LEU A 68 21.36 12.96 -4.17
N PHE A 69 21.37 11.71 -3.69
CA PHE A 69 20.14 10.99 -3.34
C PHE A 69 20.33 10.04 -2.16
N ALA A 70 19.25 9.82 -1.40
CA ALA A 70 19.20 8.86 -0.31
C ALA A 70 18.37 7.64 -0.71
N HIS A 71 18.81 6.46 -0.26
CA HIS A 71 17.97 5.27 -0.21
C HIS A 71 17.28 5.23 1.13
N TYR A 72 16.07 4.68 1.13
CA TYR A 72 15.21 4.67 2.31
C TYR A 72 14.70 3.25 2.63
N VAL A 73 14.84 2.28 1.72
CA VAL A 73 14.30 0.92 1.88
C VAL A 73 15.41 -0.11 2.05
N LYS A 74 15.28 -0.98 3.04
CA LYS A 74 16.21 -2.09 3.32
C LYS A 74 16.05 -3.20 2.26
N GLY A 75 17.16 -3.73 1.76
CA GLY A 75 17.17 -4.87 0.84
C GLY A 75 16.88 -4.54 -0.64
N ILE A 76 16.62 -3.28 -0.97
CA ILE A 76 16.59 -2.81 -2.37
C ILE A 76 18.03 -2.44 -2.77
N PRO A 77 18.56 -2.95 -3.91
CA PRO A 77 19.93 -2.63 -4.31
C PRO A 77 20.10 -1.13 -4.55
N VAL A 78 21.16 -0.58 -3.97
CA VAL A 78 21.53 0.85 -3.95
C VAL A 78 21.53 1.49 -5.35
N ASN A 79 21.77 0.75 -6.42
CA ASN A 79 21.80 1.31 -7.77
C ASN A 79 20.45 1.31 -8.50
N THR A 80 19.36 0.84 -7.87
CA THR A 80 18.09 0.60 -8.58
C THR A 80 17.10 1.76 -8.43
N TYR A 81 17.06 2.40 -7.25
CA TYR A 81 16.09 3.46 -6.98
C TYR A 81 16.65 4.53 -6.03
N CYS A 82 16.72 5.76 -6.51
CA CYS A 82 16.98 6.97 -5.75
C CYS A 82 15.64 7.66 -5.49
N TYR A 83 15.10 7.54 -4.28
CA TYR A 83 13.79 8.12 -3.97
C TYR A 83 13.92 9.56 -3.50
N LYS A 84 12.95 10.40 -3.87
CA LYS A 84 12.95 11.83 -3.51
C LYS A 84 12.43 12.07 -2.09
N SER A 85 11.58 11.18 -1.59
CA SER A 85 10.95 11.31 -0.28
C SER A 85 10.79 9.97 0.46
N TYR A 86 10.45 10.02 1.75
CA TYR A 86 10.15 8.82 2.54
C TYR A 86 8.81 8.21 2.13
N LEU A 87 7.81 9.00 1.71
CA LEU A 87 6.56 8.47 1.17
C LEU A 87 6.77 7.69 -0.12
N ASP A 88 7.52 8.24 -1.08
CA ASP A 88 7.86 7.55 -2.35
C ASP A 88 8.49 6.18 -2.07
N SER A 89 9.33 6.14 -1.04
CA SER A 89 10.05 4.94 -0.62
C SER A 89 9.13 3.91 0.05
N PHE A 90 8.21 4.37 0.90
CA PHE A 90 7.18 3.52 1.50
C PHE A 90 6.26 2.92 0.43
N ILE A 91 5.80 3.73 -0.52
CA ILE A 91 4.98 3.28 -1.67
C ILE A 91 5.75 2.25 -2.48
N SER A 92 7.03 2.51 -2.77
CA SER A 92 7.87 1.57 -3.49
C SER A 92 8.07 0.24 -2.75
N ALA A 93 8.09 0.26 -1.41
CA ALA A 93 8.12 -0.98 -0.62
C ALA A 93 6.84 -1.80 -0.82
N ILE A 94 5.67 -1.16 -0.90
CA ILE A 94 4.40 -1.81 -1.23
C ILE A 94 4.44 -2.38 -2.67
N GLU A 95 4.94 -1.60 -3.62
CA GLU A 95 5.07 -2.00 -5.03
C GLU A 95 6.03 -3.15 -5.24
N SER A 96 7.10 -3.24 -4.44
CA SER A 96 8.03 -4.38 -4.46
C SER A 96 7.35 -5.72 -4.11
N LYS A 97 6.19 -5.68 -3.45
CA LYS A 97 5.35 -6.85 -3.14
C LYS A 97 4.23 -7.08 -4.15
N GLY A 98 4.18 -6.30 -5.23
CA GLY A 98 3.15 -6.41 -6.28
C GLY A 98 1.81 -5.78 -5.92
N TYR A 99 1.79 -4.84 -4.97
CA TYR A 99 0.63 -4.02 -4.59
C TYR A 99 0.82 -2.57 -5.03
N HIS A 100 -0.21 -1.73 -4.90
CA HIS A 100 -0.16 -0.31 -5.21
C HIS A 100 -0.75 0.51 -4.06
N TRP A 101 -0.52 1.83 -4.05
CA TRP A 101 -1.00 2.74 -3.00
C TRP A 101 -1.77 3.92 -3.61
N GLY A 102 -2.97 4.21 -3.10
CA GLY A 102 -3.79 5.31 -3.59
C GLY A 102 -4.62 4.91 -4.80
N GLU A 103 -4.16 5.33 -5.98
CA GLU A 103 -4.90 5.16 -7.22
C GLU A 103 -4.57 3.85 -7.95
N ASN A 104 -5.55 3.33 -8.69
CA ASN A 104 -5.32 2.17 -9.54
C ASN A 104 -4.42 2.59 -10.71
N PRO A 105 -3.27 1.91 -10.94
CA PRO A 105 -2.38 2.27 -12.05
C PRO A 105 -2.96 2.01 -13.43
N ILE A 106 -4.07 1.25 -13.51
CA ILE A 106 -4.80 1.00 -14.75
C ILE A 106 -6.02 1.90 -14.79
N GLU A 107 -6.16 2.67 -15.86
CA GLU A 107 -7.36 3.47 -16.10
C GLU A 107 -8.59 2.58 -16.27
N LYS A 108 -9.69 2.97 -15.61
CA LYS A 108 -10.96 2.26 -15.73
C LYS A 108 -11.43 2.30 -17.18
N PRO A 109 -11.57 1.15 -17.87
CA PRO A 109 -12.00 1.18 -19.26
C PRO A 109 -13.44 1.67 -19.32
N ILE A 110 -13.67 2.70 -20.14
CA ILE A 110 -14.99 3.26 -20.38
C ILE A 110 -15.72 2.36 -21.38
N LYS A 111 -16.95 1.98 -21.04
CA LYS A 111 -17.80 1.21 -21.94
C LYS A 111 -18.33 2.16 -23.01
N ASP A 112 -17.71 2.16 -24.18
CA ASP A 112 -18.26 2.88 -25.32
C ASP A 112 -19.57 2.19 -25.74
N GLN A 113 -20.63 2.97 -25.89
CA GLN A 113 -21.96 2.45 -26.27
C GLN A 113 -21.95 1.88 -27.71
N THR A 114 -20.88 2.10 -28.48
CA THR A 114 -20.72 1.69 -29.87
C THR A 114 -20.00 0.36 -30.10
N HIS A 115 -19.77 -0.45 -29.05
CA HIS A 115 -19.17 -1.79 -29.20
C HIS A 115 -20.11 -2.81 -29.88
N CYS A 116 -20.31 -2.66 -31.20
CA CYS A 116 -21.20 -3.47 -32.02
C CYS A 116 -20.62 -4.87 -32.32
N ALA A 117 -19.29 -5.03 -32.27
CA ALA A 117 -18.62 -6.26 -32.68
C ALA A 117 -18.13 -7.13 -31.50
N LYS A 118 -18.27 -8.47 -31.62
CA LYS A 118 -17.82 -9.46 -30.61
C LYS A 118 -16.36 -9.29 -30.18
N TRP A 119 -15.46 -8.95 -31.10
CA TRP A 119 -14.04 -8.78 -30.81
C TRP A 119 -13.76 -7.53 -29.95
N GLN A 120 -14.51 -6.45 -30.16
CA GLN A 120 -14.42 -5.23 -29.34
C GLN A 120 -14.89 -5.51 -27.91
N LYS A 121 -15.99 -6.27 -27.74
CA LYS A 121 -16.48 -6.71 -26.43
C LYS A 121 -15.45 -7.58 -25.70
N LYS A 122 -14.78 -8.49 -26.41
CA LYS A 122 -13.71 -9.32 -25.85
C LYS A 122 -12.52 -8.48 -25.38
N ALA A 123 -12.08 -7.52 -26.19
CA ALA A 123 -10.99 -6.61 -25.83
C ALA A 123 -11.34 -5.71 -24.63
N PHE A 124 -12.57 -5.20 -24.56
CA PHE A 124 -13.07 -4.45 -23.40
C PHE A 124 -13.02 -5.29 -22.13
N ASN A 125 -13.58 -6.51 -22.17
CA ASN A 125 -13.58 -7.40 -21.00
C ASN A 125 -12.17 -7.68 -20.52
N GLN A 126 -11.22 -7.96 -21.42
CA GLN A 126 -9.81 -8.18 -21.04
C GLN A 126 -9.18 -6.96 -20.34
N LYS A 127 -9.47 -5.74 -20.81
CA LYS A 127 -9.01 -4.52 -20.14
C LYS A 127 -9.67 -4.35 -18.78
N PHE A 128 -10.96 -4.67 -18.68
CA PHE A 128 -11.71 -4.56 -17.43
C PHE A 128 -11.28 -5.58 -16.39
N ASP A 129 -10.94 -6.80 -16.81
CA ASP A 129 -10.39 -7.83 -15.93
C ASP A 129 -9.03 -7.41 -15.37
N LYS A 130 -8.16 -6.83 -16.21
CA LYS A 130 -6.88 -6.23 -15.75
C LYS A 130 -7.10 -5.08 -14.76
N TYR A 131 -8.04 -4.18 -15.05
CA TYR A 131 -8.40 -3.10 -14.15
C TYR A 131 -8.82 -3.61 -12.77
N LYS A 132 -9.70 -4.63 -12.74
CA LYS A 132 -10.15 -5.27 -11.50
C LYS A 132 -9.02 -5.96 -10.75
N GLU A 133 -8.13 -6.62 -11.46
CA GLU A 133 -6.95 -7.24 -10.85
C GLU A 133 -6.08 -6.18 -10.17
N ALA A 134 -5.78 -5.08 -10.85
CA ALA A 134 -5.03 -3.98 -10.27
C ALA A 134 -5.77 -3.35 -9.08
N GLU A 135 -7.09 -3.14 -9.17
CA GLU A 135 -7.92 -2.61 -8.07
C GLU A 135 -7.87 -3.50 -6.83
N SER A 136 -7.85 -4.82 -7.02
CA SER A 136 -7.70 -5.79 -5.93
C SER A 136 -6.34 -5.75 -5.24
N ARG A 137 -5.34 -5.11 -5.86
CA ARG A 137 -3.98 -4.95 -5.34
C ARG A 137 -3.63 -3.50 -4.98
N THR A 138 -4.51 -2.54 -5.22
CA THR A 138 -4.31 -1.13 -4.83
C THR A 138 -4.92 -0.88 -3.45
N PHE A 139 -4.11 -0.40 -2.51
CA PHE A 139 -4.59 0.08 -1.21
C PHE A 139 -5.27 1.44 -1.32
N ASN A 140 -6.43 1.59 -0.70
CA ASN A 140 -7.12 2.87 -0.52
C ASN A 140 -6.67 3.50 0.82
N PRO A 141 -5.93 4.63 0.82
CA PRO A 141 -5.40 5.25 2.04
C PRO A 141 -6.48 5.58 3.07
N GLU A 142 -7.67 5.99 2.64
CA GLU A 142 -8.80 6.33 3.53
C GLU A 142 -9.35 5.12 4.28
N LYS A 143 -9.13 3.92 3.76
CA LYS A 143 -9.57 2.66 4.35
C LYS A 143 -8.41 1.82 4.88
N THR A 144 -7.22 2.40 4.97
CA THR A 144 -6.01 1.68 5.34
C THR A 144 -5.54 2.07 6.74
N LEU A 145 -5.07 1.09 7.49
CA LEU A 145 -4.48 1.24 8.81
C LEU A 145 -3.08 0.61 8.81
N ILE A 146 -2.14 1.27 9.47
CA ILE A 146 -0.74 0.85 9.53
C ILE A 146 -0.36 0.51 10.97
N PHE A 147 0.26 -0.66 11.14
CA PHE A 147 0.68 -1.19 12.43
C PHE A 147 2.15 -1.57 12.41
N GLU A 148 2.77 -1.53 13.59
CA GLU A 148 4.05 -2.19 13.89
C GLU A 148 3.77 -3.59 14.45
N ILE A 149 4.43 -4.61 13.92
CA ILE A 149 4.43 -5.98 14.46
C ILE A 149 5.52 -6.07 15.53
N ILE A 150 5.15 -6.52 16.73
CA ILE A 150 6.01 -6.63 17.94
C ILE A 150 6.41 -8.09 18.19
#